data_AF-A0A392QQ34-F1
#
_entry.id   AF-A0A392QQ34-F1
#
_cell.length_a   1.000
_cell.length_b   1.000
_cell.length_c   1.000
_cell.angle_alpha   90.00
_cell.angle_beta   90.00
_cell.angle_gamma   90.00
#
_symmetry.space_group_name_H-M   'P 1'
#
loop_
_entity.id
_entity.type
_entity.pdbx_description
1 polymer ?
#
loop_
_entity_poly.entity_id
_entity_poly.type
_entity_poly.pdbx_seq_one_letter_code
_entity_poly.pdbx_strand_id
1 'polypeptide(L)'
;RQKLEKVDPSKHLSRKQNKAFPILSVLARDITELAFKEKTIFSPKLKRWHPLAAGVAVATLHVCYGNELKKYVKGINELTPDAIEVLMAADKLEKELVQIAVEDSVDSEDGGKSIIMEIHPYEAEAIIANLVKSWIIIRVDRLAELVDRILQQE
;
A
#
# COMPACT_ATOMS: atom_id res chain seq x y z
N ARG A 1 22.80 -44.47 9.16
CA ARG A 1 23.31 -43.22 8.54
C ARG A 1 22.16 -42.58 7.75
N GLN A 2 21.36 -41.72 8.38
CA GLN A 2 20.35 -40.91 7.68
C GLN A 2 21.05 -39.67 7.14
N LYS A 3 20.98 -39.43 5.82
CA LYS A 3 21.48 -38.20 5.21
C LYS A 3 20.50 -37.07 5.59
N LEU A 4 20.99 -36.05 6.31
CA LEU A 4 20.27 -34.79 6.44
C LEU A 4 20.22 -34.13 5.06
N GLU A 5 19.02 -34.06 4.51
CA GLU A 5 18.70 -33.26 3.34
C GLU A 5 18.92 -31.78 3.71
N LYS A 6 19.90 -31.13 3.08
CA LYS A 6 20.16 -29.71 3.28
C LYS A 6 19.02 -28.93 2.64
N VAL A 7 18.06 -28.51 3.47
CA VAL A 7 16.99 -27.59 3.05
C VAL A 7 17.63 -26.24 2.74
N ASP A 8 17.51 -25.84 1.48
CA ASP A 8 18.03 -24.59 0.96
C ASP A 8 17.33 -23.39 1.61
N PRO A 9 18.03 -22.54 2.39
CA PRO A 9 17.42 -21.45 3.13
C PRO A 9 16.77 -20.39 2.23
N SER A 10 17.15 -20.33 0.94
CA SER A 10 16.56 -19.42 -0.05
C SER A 10 15.08 -19.71 -0.32
N LYS A 11 14.68 -21.00 -0.30
CA LYS A 11 13.30 -21.43 -0.55
C LYS A 11 12.35 -21.15 0.63
N HIS A 12 12.88 -21.02 1.84
CA HIS A 12 12.07 -20.73 3.02
C HIS A 12 11.86 -19.22 3.24
N LEU A 13 12.81 -18.39 2.77
CA LEU A 13 12.67 -16.93 2.75
C LEU A 13 11.62 -16.47 1.75
N SER A 14 11.62 -17.04 0.53
CA SER A 14 10.64 -16.69 -0.52
C SER A 14 9.20 -17.04 -0.12
N ARG A 15 8.97 -18.19 0.53
CA ARG A 15 7.61 -18.61 0.92
C ARG A 15 7.03 -17.82 2.11
N LYS A 16 7.88 -17.25 2.98
CA LYS A 16 7.43 -16.36 4.07
C LYS A 16 7.15 -14.94 3.58
N GLN A 17 7.92 -14.43 2.63
CA GLN A 17 7.66 -13.13 2.01
C GLN A 17 6.31 -13.12 1.27
N ASN A 18 5.98 -14.21 0.56
CA ASN A 18 4.71 -14.32 -0.17
C ASN A 18 3.45 -14.33 0.70
N LYS A 19 3.54 -14.64 2.01
CA LYS A 19 2.38 -14.52 2.91
C LYS A 19 2.24 -13.14 3.54
N ALA A 20 3.29 -12.33 3.54
CA ALA A 20 3.25 -10.97 4.10
C ALA A 20 2.49 -10.00 3.18
N PHE A 21 2.39 -10.33 1.89
CA PHE A 21 1.86 -9.44 0.86
C PHE A 21 0.33 -9.36 0.82
N PRO A 22 -0.44 -10.47 0.89
CA PRO A 22 -1.89 -10.41 1.04
C PRO A 22 -2.36 -9.84 2.39
N ILE A 23 -1.45 -9.68 3.37
CA ILE A 23 -1.78 -9.13 4.68
C ILE A 23 -1.96 -7.61 4.60
N LEU A 24 -1.30 -6.92 3.66
CA LEU A 24 -1.35 -5.46 3.61
C LEU A 24 -2.66 -4.93 3.02
N SER A 25 -3.25 -5.61 2.02
CA SER A 25 -4.58 -5.25 1.51
C SER A 25 -5.66 -5.45 2.57
N VAL A 26 -5.56 -6.53 3.35
CA VAL A 26 -6.42 -6.79 4.52
C VAL A 26 -6.22 -5.72 5.59
N LEU A 27 -4.96 -5.39 5.93
CA LEU A 27 -4.64 -4.34 6.89
C LEU A 27 -5.23 -3.00 6.45
N ALA A 28 -5.14 -2.65 5.17
CA ALA A 28 -5.73 -1.41 4.66
C ALA A 28 -7.23 -1.35 4.92
N ARG A 29 -7.96 -2.43 4.60
CA ARG A 29 -9.40 -2.54 4.87
C ARG A 29 -9.71 -2.43 6.36
N ASP A 30 -8.96 -3.12 7.21
CA ASP A 30 -9.21 -3.15 8.65
C ASP A 30 -8.92 -1.76 9.28
N ILE A 31 -7.91 -1.03 8.76
CA ILE A 31 -7.64 0.36 9.13
C ILE A 31 -8.77 1.28 8.66
N THR A 32 -9.31 1.09 7.45
CA THR A 32 -10.50 1.84 6.99
C THR A 32 -11.66 1.63 7.95
N GLU A 33 -11.97 0.39 8.35
CA GLU A 33 -13.03 0.10 9.31
C GLU A 33 -12.76 0.76 10.67
N LEU A 34 -11.50 0.72 11.14
CA LEU A 34 -11.09 1.36 12.38
C LEU A 34 -11.26 2.89 12.32
N ALA A 35 -10.89 3.53 11.21
CA ALA A 35 -11.05 4.96 10.99
C ALA A 35 -12.53 5.37 11.01
N PHE A 36 -13.41 4.57 10.41
CA PHE A 36 -14.85 4.79 10.49
C PHE A 36 -15.39 4.66 11.92
N LYS A 37 -14.94 3.66 12.68
CA LYS A 37 -15.32 3.51 14.09
C LYS A 37 -14.83 4.68 14.94
N GLU A 38 -13.59 5.14 14.72
CA GLU A 38 -13.04 6.34 15.35
C GLU A 38 -13.95 7.54 15.11
N LYS A 39 -14.17 7.89 13.85
CA LYS A 39 -15.02 9.01 13.44
C LYS A 39 -16.44 8.96 14.03
N THR A 40 -17.06 7.79 14.06
CA THR A 40 -18.49 7.65 14.39
C THR A 40 -18.75 7.43 15.88
N ILE A 41 -17.84 6.78 16.60
CA ILE A 41 -18.05 6.35 17.99
C ILE A 41 -17.24 7.20 18.97
N PHE A 42 -15.94 7.38 18.69
CA PHE A 42 -14.99 7.94 19.63
C PHE A 42 -14.84 9.45 19.45
N SER A 43 -14.68 9.92 18.22
CA SER A 43 -14.47 11.33 17.92
C SER A 43 -15.56 12.25 18.47
N PRO A 44 -16.88 11.94 18.41
CA PRO A 44 -17.92 12.79 19.02
C PRO A 44 -17.73 12.98 20.53
N LYS A 45 -17.12 12.01 21.22
CA LYS A 45 -16.82 12.09 22.67
C LYS A 45 -15.51 12.80 22.96
N LEU A 46 -14.54 12.65 22.06
CA LEU A 46 -13.20 13.23 22.18
C LEU A 46 -13.14 14.68 21.72
N LYS A 47 -14.11 15.15 20.92
CA LYS A 47 -14.20 16.55 20.46
C LYS A 47 -14.24 17.60 21.56
N ARG A 48 -14.70 17.23 22.77
CA ARG A 48 -14.62 18.11 23.95
C ARG A 48 -13.19 18.38 24.43
N TRP A 49 -12.22 17.57 24.02
CA TRP A 49 -10.80 17.68 24.39
C TRP A 49 -9.95 18.12 23.21
N HIS A 50 -10.27 17.68 22.00
CA HIS A 50 -9.57 18.07 20.78
C HIS A 50 -10.56 18.25 19.63
N PRO A 51 -10.72 19.46 19.06
CA PRO A 51 -11.74 19.74 18.04
C PRO A 51 -11.61 18.86 16.79
N LEU A 52 -10.38 18.42 16.48
CA LEU A 52 -10.05 17.60 15.32
C LEU A 52 -9.65 16.16 15.71
N ALA A 53 -10.38 15.56 16.64
CA ALA A 53 -10.04 14.24 17.18
C ALA A 53 -9.96 13.14 16.10
N ALA A 54 -10.88 13.13 15.14
CA ALA A 54 -10.88 12.13 14.07
C ALA A 54 -9.68 12.36 13.14
N GLY A 55 -9.41 13.62 12.80
CA GLY A 55 -8.30 14.05 11.95
C GLY A 55 -6.94 13.57 12.49
N VAL A 56 -6.68 13.79 13.79
CA VAL A 56 -5.44 13.33 14.44
C VAL A 56 -5.31 11.81 14.39
N ALA A 57 -6.40 11.09 14.65
CA ALA A 57 -6.40 9.64 14.62
C ALA A 57 -6.14 9.08 13.21
N VAL A 58 -6.80 9.61 12.18
CA VAL A 58 -6.59 9.13 10.80
C VAL A 58 -5.22 9.51 10.25
N ALA A 59 -4.67 10.68 10.61
CA ALA A 59 -3.29 11.03 10.28
C ALA A 59 -2.30 10.04 10.91
N THR A 60 -2.54 9.63 12.16
CA THR A 60 -1.73 8.60 12.83
C THR A 60 -1.84 7.24 12.12
N LEU A 61 -3.06 6.79 11.82
CA LEU A 61 -3.29 5.53 11.09
C LEU A 61 -2.62 5.54 9.71
N HIS A 62 -2.71 6.67 9.01
CA HIS A 62 -2.08 6.88 7.72
C HIS A 62 -0.56 6.69 7.78
N VAL A 63 0.11 7.30 8.76
CA VAL A 63 1.57 7.15 8.97
C VAL A 63 1.93 5.71 9.31
N CYS A 64 1.16 5.04 10.17
CA CYS A 64 1.40 3.65 10.54
C CYS A 64 1.33 2.72 9.32
N TYR A 65 0.29 2.83 8.50
CA TYR A 65 0.17 2.02 7.28
C TYR A 65 1.25 2.38 6.24
N GLY A 66 1.49 3.68 6.02
CA GLY A 66 2.48 4.16 5.06
C GLY A 66 3.89 3.64 5.34
N ASN A 67 4.26 3.47 6.61
CA ASN A 67 5.54 2.87 6.99
C ASN A 67 5.67 1.41 6.56
N GLU A 68 4.60 0.61 6.67
CA GLU A 68 4.61 -0.77 6.21
C GLU A 68 4.52 -0.86 4.69
N LEU A 69 3.71 -0.02 4.04
CA LEU A 69 3.63 0.08 2.59
C LEU A 69 4.99 0.44 1.98
N LYS A 70 5.73 1.38 2.58
CA LYS A 70 7.06 1.76 2.12
C LYS A 70 8.06 0.59 2.17
N LYS A 71 7.96 -0.29 3.16
CA LYS A 71 8.78 -1.51 3.24
C LYS A 71 8.37 -2.50 2.15
N TYR A 72 7.06 -2.66 1.93
CA TYR A 72 6.50 -3.51 0.89
C TYR A 72 6.96 -3.08 -0.51
N VAL A 73 6.82 -1.80 -0.84
CA VAL A 73 7.16 -1.24 -2.16
C VAL A 73 8.64 -1.41 -2.49
N LYS A 74 9.53 -1.32 -1.49
CA LYS A 74 10.97 -1.60 -1.69
C LYS A 74 11.26 -3.05 -2.05
N GLY A 75 10.36 -3.97 -1.72
CA GLY A 75 10.52 -5.41 -1.93
C GLY A 75 9.92 -5.93 -3.24
N ILE A 76 9.13 -5.13 -3.96
CA ILE A 76 8.52 -5.53 -5.23
C ILE A 76 9.29 -4.95 -6.42
N ASN A 77 9.49 -5.77 -7.45
CA ASN A 77 10.19 -5.41 -8.69
C ASN A 77 9.43 -5.85 -9.96
N GLU A 78 8.37 -6.63 -9.80
CA GLU A 78 7.58 -7.18 -10.89
C GLU A 78 6.10 -6.86 -10.68
N LEU A 79 5.40 -6.69 -11.81
CA LEU A 79 3.94 -6.56 -11.81
C LEU A 79 3.32 -7.93 -11.49
N THR A 80 2.72 -8.04 -10.31
CA THR A 80 2.00 -9.24 -9.86
C THR A 80 0.58 -8.88 -9.42
N PRO A 81 -0.39 -9.82 -9.45
CA PRO A 81 -1.75 -9.58 -8.95
C PRO A 81 -1.76 -9.09 -7.50
N ASP A 82 -0.97 -9.71 -6.62
CA ASP A 82 -0.86 -9.32 -5.21
C ASP A 82 -0.33 -7.89 -5.05
N ALA A 83 0.64 -7.46 -5.88
CA ALA A 83 1.14 -6.09 -5.87
C ALA A 83 0.11 -5.06 -6.31
N ILE A 84 -0.66 -5.39 -7.35
CA ILE A 84 -1.76 -4.55 -7.79
C ILE A 84 -2.82 -4.45 -6.68
N GLU A 85 -3.19 -5.56 -6.04
CA GLU A 85 -4.18 -5.58 -4.96
C GLU A 85 -3.75 -4.70 -3.78
N VAL A 86 -2.52 -4.85 -3.30
CA VAL A 86 -1.98 -4.06 -2.18
C VAL A 86 -1.95 -2.56 -2.52
N LEU A 87 -1.45 -2.20 -3.71
CA LEU A 87 -1.34 -0.81 -4.12
C LEU A 87 -2.71 -0.16 -4.33
N MET A 88 -3.68 -0.88 -4.91
CA MET A 88 -5.06 -0.40 -5.04
C MET A 88 -5.74 -0.25 -3.68
N ALA A 89 -5.51 -1.18 -2.74
CA ALA A 89 -6.04 -1.07 -1.39
C ALA A 89 -5.43 0.11 -0.62
N ALA A 90 -4.13 0.38 -0.82
CA ALA A 90 -3.44 1.54 -0.26
C ALA A 90 -4.02 2.86 -0.78
N ASP A 91 -4.19 2.99 -2.10
CA ASP A 91 -4.79 4.15 -2.74
C ASP A 91 -6.22 4.41 -2.21
N LYS A 92 -7.03 3.36 -2.10
CA LYS A 92 -8.37 3.47 -1.51
C LYS A 92 -8.32 3.92 -0.05
N LEU A 93 -7.45 3.32 0.77
CA LEU A 93 -7.30 3.69 2.18
C LEU A 93 -6.96 5.18 2.31
N GLU A 94 -5.97 5.66 1.55
CA GLU A 94 -5.57 7.06 1.57
C GLU A 94 -6.75 7.99 1.33
N LYS A 95 -7.52 7.74 0.27
CA LYS A 95 -8.70 8.54 -0.10
C LYS A 95 -9.73 8.60 1.03
N GLU A 96 -10.00 7.47 1.69
CA GLU A 96 -10.91 7.39 2.83
C GLU A 96 -10.39 8.17 4.05
N LEU A 97 -9.09 8.04 4.39
CA LEU A 97 -8.50 8.75 5.51
C LEU A 97 -8.45 10.27 5.28
N VAL A 98 -8.11 10.71 4.07
CA VAL A 98 -8.16 12.12 3.66
C VAL A 98 -9.57 12.66 3.79
N GLN A 99 -10.58 11.92 3.30
CA GLN A 99 -11.98 12.35 3.41
C GLN A 99 -12.39 12.53 4.88
N ILE A 100 -12.06 11.58 5.76
CA ILE A 100 -12.36 11.70 7.19
C ILE A 100 -11.68 12.94 7.79
N ALA A 101 -10.41 13.20 7.46
CA ALA A 101 -9.70 14.37 7.94
C ALA A 101 -10.33 15.68 7.49
N VAL A 102 -10.74 15.78 6.22
CA VAL A 102 -11.42 16.95 5.64
C VAL A 102 -12.76 17.20 6.31
N GLU A 103 -13.55 16.14 6.53
CA GLU A 103 -14.85 16.27 7.20
C GLU A 103 -14.71 16.69 8.66
N ASP A 104 -13.65 16.24 9.35
CA ASP A 104 -13.41 16.62 10.75
C ASP A 104 -13.00 18.09 10.90
N SER A 105 -12.47 18.69 9.83
CA SER A 105 -11.90 20.03 9.84
C SER A 105 -12.80 21.15 9.31
N VAL A 106 -14.06 20.86 8.98
CA VAL A 106 -15.01 21.83 8.42
C VAL A 106 -15.15 23.08 9.31
N ASP A 107 -15.13 22.91 10.63
CA ASP A 107 -15.27 23.99 11.61
C ASP A 107 -13.92 24.49 12.17
N SER A 108 -12.80 24.09 11.58
CA SER A 108 -11.45 24.49 12.03
C SER A 108 -11.08 25.89 11.57
N GLU A 109 -10.38 26.66 12.41
CA GLU A 109 -9.86 28.00 12.06
C GLU A 109 -8.87 27.97 10.89
N ASP A 110 -8.08 26.90 10.78
CA ASP A 110 -7.12 26.69 9.69
C ASP A 110 -7.71 25.90 8.51
N GLY A 111 -9.00 25.58 8.56
CA GLY A 111 -9.69 24.72 7.58
C GLY A 111 -9.13 23.30 7.46
N GLY A 112 -8.41 22.80 8.48
CA GLY A 112 -7.80 21.48 8.50
C GLY A 112 -6.43 21.40 7.85
N LYS A 113 -5.86 22.54 7.45
CA LYS A 113 -4.60 22.60 6.72
C LYS A 113 -3.47 21.87 7.46
N SER A 114 -3.37 22.02 8.78
CA SER A 114 -2.33 21.36 9.56
C SER A 114 -2.42 19.83 9.49
N ILE A 115 -3.63 19.27 9.59
CA ILE A 115 -3.83 17.81 9.59
C ILE A 115 -3.68 17.24 8.17
N ILE A 116 -4.26 17.91 7.18
CA ILE A 116 -4.18 17.46 5.78
C ILE A 116 -2.71 17.42 5.32
N MET A 117 -1.87 18.35 5.79
CA MET A 117 -0.44 18.33 5.51
C MET A 117 0.31 17.13 6.11
N GLU A 118 -0.22 16.47 7.15
CA GLU A 118 0.40 15.27 7.73
C GLU A 118 0.10 14.01 6.89
N ILE A 119 -0.98 14.02 6.11
CA ILE A 119 -1.42 12.91 5.25
C ILE A 119 -0.75 13.03 3.87
N HIS A 120 0.50 12.56 3.79
CA HIS A 120 1.29 12.58 2.56
C HIS A 120 0.89 11.44 1.59
N PRO A 121 0.77 11.69 0.28
CA PRO A 121 0.41 10.65 -0.67
C PRO A 121 1.35 9.43 -0.62
N TYR A 122 0.77 8.24 -0.70
CA TYR A 122 1.44 6.95 -0.82
C TYR A 122 2.04 6.71 -2.21
N GLU A 123 1.63 7.49 -3.20
CA GLU A 123 2.07 7.38 -4.61
C GLU A 123 1.75 6.02 -5.25
N ALA A 124 0.72 5.32 -4.75
CA ALA A 124 0.38 3.97 -5.18
C ALA A 124 0.11 3.88 -6.69
N GLU A 125 -0.64 4.82 -7.27
CA GLU A 125 -0.90 4.87 -8.72
C GLU A 125 0.40 5.05 -9.54
N ALA A 126 1.33 5.88 -9.08
CA ALA A 126 2.61 6.10 -9.74
C ALA A 126 3.49 4.84 -9.69
N ILE A 127 3.48 4.13 -8.56
CA ILE A 127 4.18 2.84 -8.41
C ILE A 127 3.59 1.80 -9.36
N ILE A 128 2.26 1.68 -9.43
CA ILE A 128 1.57 0.79 -10.38
C ILE A 128 2.00 1.12 -11.82
N ALA A 129 1.97 2.40 -12.20
CA ALA A 129 2.34 2.84 -13.55
C ALA A 129 3.79 2.44 -13.91
N ASN A 130 4.72 2.57 -12.96
CA ASN A 130 6.11 2.14 -13.13
C ASN A 130 6.24 0.62 -13.29
N LEU A 131 5.51 -0.17 -12.50
CA LEU A 131 5.50 -1.63 -12.62
C LEU A 131 4.93 -2.09 -13.97
N VAL A 132 3.83 -1.47 -14.42
CA VAL A 132 3.24 -1.72 -15.74
C VAL A 132 4.23 -1.39 -16.86
N LYS A 133 4.89 -0.23 -16.79
CA LYS A 133 5.90 0.18 -17.76
C LYS A 133 7.05 -0.84 -17.85
N SER A 134 7.63 -1.22 -16.71
CA SER A 134 8.69 -2.23 -16.66
C SER A 134 8.24 -3.58 -17.21
N TRP A 135 7.02 -4.01 -16.88
CA TRP A 135 6.45 -5.26 -17.39
C TRP A 135 6.30 -5.25 -18.91
N ILE A 136 5.80 -4.14 -19.49
CA ILE A 136 5.67 -3.98 -20.95
C ILE A 136 7.04 -4.10 -21.61
N ILE A 137 8.06 -3.40 -21.10
CA ILE A 137 9.42 -3.44 -21.66
C ILE A 137 9.95 -4.88 -21.68
N ILE A 138 9.88 -5.59 -20.55
CA ILE A 138 10.34 -6.99 -20.44
C ILE A 138 9.62 -7.89 -21.46
N ARG A 139 8.32 -7.69 -21.67
CA ARG A 139 7.54 -8.49 -22.63
C ARG A 139 7.90 -8.18 -24.09
N VAL A 140 8.13 -6.90 -24.40
CA VAL A 140 8.53 -6.46 -25.75
C VAL A 140 9.94 -6.95 -26.08
N ASP A 141 10.89 -6.83 -25.16
CA ASP A 141 12.27 -7.30 -25.36
C ASP A 141 12.31 -8.80 -25.61
N ARG A 142 11.56 -9.57 -24.80
CA ARG A 142 11.45 -11.03 -24.98
C ARG A 142 10.82 -11.41 -26.33
N LEU A 143 9.86 -10.62 -26.82
CA LEU A 143 9.27 -10.84 -28.14
C LEU A 143 10.29 -10.57 -29.24
N ALA A 144 11.03 -9.47 -29.16
CA ALA A 144 12.08 -9.13 -30.12
C ALA A 144 13.14 -10.24 -30.22
N GLU A 145 13.63 -10.74 -29.08
CA GLU A 145 14.57 -11.87 -29.06
C GLU A 145 14.00 -13.16 -29.66
N LEU A 146 12.69 -13.41 -29.52
CA LEU A 146 12.05 -14.58 -30.14
C LEU A 146 12.01 -14.44 -31.66
N VAL A 147 11.69 -13.24 -32.16
CA VAL A 147 11.68 -12.94 -33.60
C VAL A 147 13.08 -13.10 -34.19
N ASP A 148 14.11 -12.54 -33.54
CA ASP A 148 15.50 -12.66 -34.01
C ASP A 148 15.95 -14.11 -34.10
N ARG A 149 15.58 -14.95 -33.11
CA ARG A 149 15.91 -16.39 -33.13
C ARG A 149 15.21 -17.15 -34.26
N ILE A 150 13.96 -16.80 -34.58
CA ILE A 150 13.22 -17.44 -35.69
C ILE A 150 13.88 -17.06 -37.01
N LEU A 151 14.21 -15.78 -37.21
CA LEU A 151 14.85 -15.30 -38.43
C LEU A 151 16.25 -15.90 -38.66
N GLN A 152 16.99 -16.25 -37.60
CA GLN A 152 18.28 -16.94 -37.71
C GLN A 152 18.16 -18.43 -38.07
N GLN A 153 16.96 -19.02 -37.96
CA GLN A 153 16.71 -20.43 -38.25
C GLN A 153 16.03 -20.66 -39.62
N GLU A 154 15.61 -19.59 -40.30
CA GLU A 154 15.16 -19.60 -41.71
C GLU A 154 16.33 -19.42 -42.68
#